data_AF-A0A1A0K1F4-F1
#
_entry.id   AF-A0A1A0K1F4-F1
#
_cell.length_a   1.000
_cell.length_b   1.000
_cell.length_c   1.000
_cell.angle_alpha   90.00
_cell.angle_beta   90.00
_cell.angle_gamma   90.00
#
_symmetry.space_group_name_H-M   'P 1'
#
loop_
_entity.id
_entity.type
_entity.pdbx_description
1 polymer ?
#
loop_
_entity_poly.entity_id
_entity_poly.type
_entity_poly.pdbx_seq_one_letter_code
_entity_poly.pdbx_strand_id
1 'polypeptide(L)'
;MAEETTATNDGQNEAAEVAQQDPAQDEGNSKTERTTESYQQEPEKLRKENAKYRTERNEYRADAEKFREMQDAEKTELQCAQEALEAERNKTTQFQVELARSKALSKYGISEENADLLGSDPQKFDDNAKRLGELQAQAAKRAAPPSDYPVDEMKPGASSKEDAPDNSFPDAWPVHGKFV
;
A
#
# COMPACT_ATOMS: atom_id res chain seq x y z
N MET A 1 38.45 -21.49 38.78
CA MET A 1 37.82 -20.18 38.59
C MET A 1 36.41 -20.47 38.09
N ALA A 2 35.49 -20.85 38.98
CA ALA A 2 34.65 -19.95 39.80
C ALA A 2 33.64 -19.22 38.89
N GLU A 3 32.38 -19.66 38.84
CA GLU A 3 31.24 -19.16 39.68
C GLU A 3 30.79 -17.77 39.16
N GLU A 4 29.56 -17.49 38.73
CA GLU A 4 28.35 -17.32 39.54
C GLU A 4 27.11 -16.93 38.67
N THR A 5 25.98 -17.62 38.91
CA THR A 5 24.60 -17.14 39.14
C THR A 5 23.74 -16.45 38.05
N THR A 6 22.95 -17.25 37.33
CA THR A 6 21.56 -16.88 36.97
C THR A 6 20.58 -17.65 37.86
N ALA A 7 20.18 -17.01 38.97
CA ALA A 7 19.10 -17.44 39.84
C ALA A 7 17.85 -16.62 39.53
N THR A 8 16.78 -17.27 39.07
CA THR A 8 15.42 -17.14 39.62
C THR A 8 14.58 -18.29 39.09
N ASN A 9 14.28 -19.15 40.06
CA ASN A 9 13.36 -20.28 40.11
C ASN A 9 11.91 -19.78 40.02
N ASP A 10 11.01 -20.50 39.32
CA ASP A 10 9.88 -21.23 39.97
C ASP A 10 8.90 -21.82 38.94
N GLY A 11 8.47 -23.06 39.20
CA GLY A 11 7.10 -23.46 38.86
C GLY A 11 6.85 -24.46 37.74
N GLN A 12 7.81 -25.33 37.38
CA GLN A 12 7.53 -26.49 36.52
C GLN A 12 8.10 -27.78 37.11
N ASN A 13 7.53 -28.19 38.23
CA ASN A 13 7.56 -29.57 38.66
C ASN A 13 6.19 -29.91 39.23
N GLU A 14 5.78 -31.17 39.03
CA GLU A 14 4.50 -31.77 39.44
C GLU A 14 3.38 -31.75 38.39
N ALA A 15 3.60 -32.44 37.27
CA ALA A 15 2.53 -33.18 36.63
C ALA A 15 3.08 -34.43 35.93
N ALA A 16 2.62 -35.58 36.40
CA ALA A 16 2.60 -36.87 35.68
C ALA A 16 3.81 -37.81 35.80
N GLU A 17 4.21 -38.14 37.03
CA GLU A 17 4.67 -39.50 37.31
C GLU A 17 4.08 -39.94 38.65
N VAL A 18 3.00 -40.74 38.60
CA VAL A 18 2.70 -41.93 39.44
C VAL A 18 1.34 -42.45 38.96
N ALA A 19 1.39 -43.42 38.06
CA ALA A 19 0.27 -44.33 37.81
C ALA A 19 0.26 -45.35 38.96
N GLN A 20 -0.70 -45.22 39.87
CA GLN A 20 -1.06 -46.26 40.82
C GLN A 20 -2.52 -46.64 40.60
N GLN A 21 -2.69 -47.88 40.14
CA GLN A 21 -3.97 -48.56 39.99
C GLN A 21 -4.48 -49.03 41.37
N ASP A 22 -5.76 -48.74 41.60
CA ASP A 22 -6.76 -49.48 42.38
C ASP A 22 -6.63 -49.55 43.93
N PRO A 23 -7.76 -49.50 44.68
CA PRO A 23 -8.97 -50.27 44.37
C PRO A 23 -10.26 -49.45 44.19
N ALA A 24 -11.03 -49.90 43.21
CA ALA A 24 -12.49 -49.84 43.20
C ALA A 24 -13.07 -50.16 44.60
N GLN A 25 -13.61 -49.14 45.26
CA GLN A 25 -14.64 -49.33 46.28
C GLN A 25 -16.00 -49.32 45.59
N ASP A 26 -16.52 -50.53 45.42
CA ASP A 26 -17.93 -50.85 45.29
C ASP A 26 -18.65 -50.38 46.58
N GLU A 27 -18.97 -49.08 46.64
CA GLU A 27 -19.88 -48.54 47.65
C GLU A 27 -21.29 -48.72 47.11
N GLY A 28 -21.95 -49.72 47.68
CA GLY A 28 -23.20 -50.25 47.22
C GLY A 28 -24.26 -49.18 47.00
N ASN A 29 -25.04 -49.46 45.96
CA ASN A 29 -26.37 -48.94 45.68
C ASN A 29 -27.31 -49.19 46.88
N SER A 30 -27.06 -48.51 48.00
CA SER A 30 -28.05 -48.30 49.03
C SER A 30 -28.94 -47.17 48.52
N LYS A 31 -30.01 -47.56 47.83
CA LYS A 31 -31.20 -46.71 47.72
C LYS A 31 -31.68 -46.47 49.14
N THR A 32 -31.13 -45.45 49.78
CA THR A 32 -31.73 -44.82 50.93
C THR A 32 -33.11 -44.40 50.46
N GLU A 33 -34.14 -45.08 50.95
CA GLU A 33 -35.53 -44.74 50.67
C GLU A 33 -35.74 -43.30 51.13
N ARG A 34 -35.66 -42.39 50.17
CA ARG A 34 -35.77 -40.96 50.39
C ARG A 34 -37.12 -40.68 51.01
N THR A 35 -37.14 -40.03 52.17
CA THR A 35 -38.37 -39.64 52.87
C THR A 35 -39.28 -38.85 51.93
N THR A 36 -40.61 -38.97 52.04
CA THR A 36 -41.58 -38.29 51.15
C THR A 36 -41.36 -36.77 51.04
N GLU A 37 -40.84 -36.15 52.09
CA GLU A 37 -40.45 -34.74 52.14
C GLU A 37 -39.26 -34.40 51.22
N SER A 38 -38.31 -35.33 51.05
CA SER A 38 -37.16 -35.15 50.16
C SER A 38 -37.55 -35.17 48.68
N TYR A 39 -38.58 -35.93 48.31
CA TYR A 39 -39.17 -35.93 46.97
C TYR A 39 -39.92 -34.63 46.65
N GLN A 40 -40.42 -33.92 47.66
CA GLN A 40 -41.03 -32.60 47.47
C GLN A 40 -39.98 -31.48 47.38
N GLN A 41 -38.83 -31.63 48.05
CA GLN A 41 -37.74 -30.66 47.99
C GLN A 41 -36.90 -30.73 46.70
N GLU A 42 -36.77 -31.90 46.06
CA GLU A 42 -36.07 -32.03 44.78
C GLU A 42 -36.65 -31.18 43.63
N PRO A 43 -37.96 -31.17 43.34
CA PRO A 43 -38.51 -30.33 42.27
C PRO A 43 -38.38 -28.85 42.59
N GLU A 44 -38.38 -28.45 43.87
CA GLU A 44 -38.09 -27.07 44.25
C GLU A 44 -36.64 -26.68 44.00
N LYS A 45 -35.68 -27.57 44.30
CA LYS A 45 -34.26 -27.38 43.97
C LYS A 45 -34.06 -27.31 42.45
N LEU A 46 -34.65 -28.24 41.71
CA LEU A 46 -34.61 -28.25 40.25
C LEU A 46 -35.18 -26.97 39.64
N ARG A 47 -36.28 -26.43 40.19
CA ARG A 47 -36.87 -25.16 39.73
C ARG A 47 -35.95 -23.98 40.01
N LYS A 48 -35.30 -23.93 41.17
CA LYS A 48 -34.32 -22.89 41.52
C LYS A 48 -33.08 -22.96 40.61
N GLU A 49 -32.58 -24.15 40.33
CA GLU A 49 -31.47 -24.37 39.40
C GLU A 49 -31.87 -24.00 37.96
N ASN A 50 -33.06 -24.40 37.50
CA ASN A 50 -33.56 -23.99 36.19
C ASN A 50 -33.70 -22.46 36.07
N ALA A 51 -34.15 -21.81 37.14
CA ALA A 51 -34.25 -20.35 37.17
C ALA A 51 -32.86 -19.70 37.06
N LYS A 52 -31.84 -20.22 37.79
CA LYS A 52 -30.45 -19.77 37.67
C LYS A 52 -29.88 -19.97 36.27
N TYR A 53 -30.05 -21.14 35.67
CA TYR A 53 -29.56 -21.37 34.31
C TYR A 53 -30.23 -20.47 33.27
N ARG A 54 -31.50 -20.07 33.49
CA ARG A 54 -32.16 -19.10 32.63
C ARG A 54 -31.59 -17.70 32.77
N THR A 55 -31.24 -17.27 33.99
CA THR A 55 -30.59 -15.97 34.20
C THR A 55 -29.19 -15.96 33.63
N GLU A 56 -28.37 -16.97 33.94
CA GLU A 56 -27.01 -17.12 33.42
C GLU A 56 -27.00 -17.15 31.88
N ARG A 57 -27.89 -17.93 31.26
CA ARG A 57 -28.02 -17.96 29.80
C ARG A 57 -28.38 -16.59 29.22
N ASN A 58 -29.27 -15.84 29.87
CA ASN A 58 -29.64 -14.51 29.40
C ASN A 58 -28.48 -13.52 29.54
N GLU A 59 -27.69 -13.63 30.61
CA GLU A 59 -26.47 -12.83 30.83
C GLU A 59 -25.42 -13.14 29.76
N TYR A 60 -25.12 -14.41 29.50
CA TYR A 60 -24.19 -14.81 28.44
C TYR A 60 -24.65 -14.35 27.05
N ARG A 61 -25.97 -14.36 26.80
CA ARG A 61 -26.51 -13.84 25.55
C ARG A 61 -26.30 -12.34 25.43
N ALA A 62 -26.57 -11.58 26.49
CA ALA A 62 -26.37 -10.14 26.51
C ALA A 62 -24.88 -9.78 26.33
N ASP A 63 -23.97 -10.53 26.96
CA ASP A 63 -22.53 -10.30 26.80
C ASP A 63 -22.03 -10.66 25.40
N ALA A 64 -22.56 -11.72 24.79
CA ALA A 64 -22.25 -12.04 23.40
C ALA A 64 -22.76 -10.97 22.41
N GLU A 65 -23.93 -10.39 22.67
CA GLU A 65 -24.48 -9.29 21.88
C GLU A 65 -23.62 -8.02 22.02
N LYS A 66 -23.22 -7.64 23.24
CA LYS A 66 -22.29 -6.53 23.49
C LYS A 66 -20.93 -6.76 22.84
N PHE A 67 -20.41 -7.98 22.87
CA PHE A 67 -19.13 -8.30 22.26
C PHE A 67 -19.18 -8.15 20.74
N ARG A 68 -20.29 -8.56 20.10
CA ARG A 68 -20.50 -8.30 18.67
C ARG A 68 -20.60 -6.81 18.37
N GLU A 69 -21.33 -6.06 19.18
CA GLU A 69 -21.45 -4.60 19.02
C GLU A 69 -20.09 -3.90 19.15
N MET A 70 -19.27 -4.28 20.13
CA MET A 70 -17.90 -3.77 20.28
C MET A 70 -17.04 -4.13 19.07
N GLN A 71 -17.08 -5.37 18.57
CA GLN A 71 -16.32 -5.75 17.38
C GLN A 71 -16.76 -4.98 16.13
N ASP A 72 -18.05 -4.72 15.96
CA ASP A 72 -18.55 -3.98 14.81
C ASP A 72 -18.24 -2.48 14.93
N ALA A 73 -18.26 -1.92 16.15
CA ALA A 73 -17.77 -0.57 16.42
C ALA A 73 -16.26 -0.45 16.14
N GLU A 74 -15.45 -1.38 16.65
CA GLU A 74 -14.00 -1.42 16.40
C GLU A 74 -13.67 -1.54 14.91
N LYS A 75 -14.39 -2.38 14.15
CA LYS A 75 -14.23 -2.45 12.69
C LYS A 75 -14.56 -1.11 12.02
N THR A 76 -15.61 -0.44 12.47
CA THR A 76 -16.02 0.86 11.92
C THR A 76 -14.98 1.93 12.21
N GLU A 77 -14.45 1.98 13.42
CA GLU A 77 -13.36 2.89 13.80
C GLU A 77 -12.07 2.57 13.04
N LEU A 78 -11.75 1.29 12.86
CA LEU A 78 -10.58 0.85 12.10
C LEU A 78 -10.70 1.25 10.62
N GLN A 79 -11.87 1.08 10.01
CA GLN A 79 -12.14 1.56 8.64
C GLN A 79 -11.97 3.08 8.55
N CYS A 80 -12.54 3.84 9.47
CA CYS A 80 -12.38 5.29 9.52
C CYS A 80 -10.91 5.71 9.68
N ALA A 81 -10.15 4.99 10.51
CA ALA A 81 -8.72 5.23 10.70
C ALA A 81 -7.90 4.89 9.45
N GLN A 82 -8.25 3.82 8.74
CA GLN A 82 -7.63 3.45 7.46
C GLN A 82 -7.89 4.50 6.39
N GLU A 83 -9.14 4.94 6.24
CA GLU A 83 -9.51 6.00 5.29
C GLU A 83 -8.76 7.31 5.58
N ALA A 84 -8.65 7.69 6.86
CA ALA A 84 -7.86 8.86 7.25
C ALA A 84 -6.37 8.70 6.90
N LEU A 85 -5.80 7.52 7.12
CA LEU A 85 -4.40 7.23 6.81
C LEU A 85 -4.16 7.25 5.29
N GLU A 86 -5.07 6.67 4.50
CA GLU A 86 -5.02 6.72 3.04
C GLU A 86 -5.15 8.15 2.51
N ALA A 87 -6.04 8.96 3.09
CA ALA A 87 -6.17 10.37 2.74
C ALA A 87 -4.86 11.14 2.99
N GLU A 88 -4.19 10.92 4.14
CA GLU A 88 -2.91 11.56 4.43
C GLU A 88 -1.77 11.04 3.53
N ARG A 89 -1.76 9.76 3.17
CA ARG A 89 -0.82 9.20 2.19
C ARG A 89 -1.02 9.82 0.80
N ASN A 90 -2.27 10.00 0.38
CA ASN A 90 -2.60 10.63 -0.90
C ASN A 90 -2.14 12.10 -0.93
N LYS A 91 -2.37 12.86 0.14
CA LYS A 91 -1.83 14.22 0.26
C LYS A 91 -0.31 14.24 0.21
N THR A 92 0.34 13.36 0.95
CA THR A 92 1.81 13.28 1.01
C THR A 92 2.40 12.96 -0.37
N THR A 93 1.82 12.01 -1.09
CA THR A 93 2.27 11.66 -2.44
C THR A 93 2.05 12.82 -3.42
N GLN A 94 0.91 13.53 -3.35
CA GLN A 94 0.67 14.74 -4.14
C GLN A 94 1.75 15.81 -3.89
N PHE A 95 2.05 16.12 -2.63
CA PHE A 95 3.09 17.08 -2.29
C PHE A 95 4.48 16.64 -2.76
N GLN A 96 4.81 15.34 -2.69
CA GLN A 96 6.07 14.82 -3.22
C GLN A 96 6.17 15.00 -4.74
N VAL A 97 5.07 14.79 -5.48
CA VAL A 97 5.02 15.00 -6.93
C VAL A 97 5.18 16.48 -7.27
N GLU A 98 4.49 17.38 -6.57
CA GLU A 98 4.62 18.83 -6.76
C GLU A 98 6.03 19.33 -6.44
N LEU A 99 6.65 18.80 -5.38
CA LEU A 99 8.02 19.12 -4.99
C LEU A 99 9.02 18.62 -6.05
N ALA A 100 8.83 17.40 -6.57
CA ALA A 100 9.64 16.89 -7.67
C ALA A 100 9.49 17.75 -8.94
N ARG A 101 8.25 18.16 -9.27
CA ARG A 101 7.95 19.02 -10.41
C ARG A 101 8.63 20.38 -10.27
N SER A 102 8.47 21.06 -9.14
CA SER A 102 9.08 22.38 -8.87
C SER A 102 10.61 22.33 -8.86
N LYS A 103 11.22 21.27 -8.33
CA LYS A 103 12.66 21.03 -8.42
C LYS A 103 13.14 20.89 -9.85
N ALA A 104 12.45 20.10 -10.68
CA ALA A 104 12.80 19.95 -12.09
C ALA A 104 12.69 21.27 -12.84
N LEU A 105 11.60 22.04 -12.66
CA LEU A 105 11.42 23.35 -13.30
C LEU A 105 12.51 24.35 -12.91
N SER A 106 12.80 24.45 -11.62
CA SER A 106 13.82 25.36 -11.08
C SER A 106 15.22 25.04 -11.62
N LYS A 107 15.55 23.75 -11.75
CA LYS A 107 16.86 23.29 -12.21
C LYS A 107 17.15 23.64 -13.68
N TYR A 108 16.13 23.62 -14.54
CA TYR A 108 16.27 23.87 -15.97
C TYR A 108 15.81 25.27 -16.40
N GLY A 109 15.40 26.12 -15.44
CA GLY A 109 14.99 27.51 -15.70
C GLY A 109 13.70 27.63 -16.52
N ILE A 110 12.84 26.61 -16.42
CA ILE A 110 11.54 26.58 -17.11
C ILE A 110 10.54 27.34 -16.25
N SER A 111 9.73 28.22 -16.86
CA SER A 111 8.69 28.94 -16.13
C SER A 111 7.65 27.98 -15.56
N GLU A 112 7.08 28.33 -14.40
CA GLU A 112 6.00 27.55 -13.77
C GLU A 112 4.77 27.42 -14.67
N GLU A 113 4.56 28.35 -15.61
CA GLU A 113 3.50 28.27 -16.62
C GLU A 113 3.65 27.06 -17.57
N ASN A 114 4.88 26.57 -17.76
CA ASN A 114 5.19 25.40 -18.58
C ASN A 114 5.26 24.10 -17.76
N ALA A 115 4.82 24.14 -16.49
CA ALA A 115 4.80 22.98 -15.59
C ALA A 115 3.98 21.80 -16.12
N ASP A 116 2.95 22.08 -16.92
CA ASP A 116 2.09 21.06 -17.54
C ASP A 116 2.84 20.22 -18.59
N LEU A 117 3.84 20.81 -19.25
CA LEU A 117 4.63 20.14 -20.30
C LEU A 117 5.55 19.04 -19.75
N LEU A 118 5.73 18.96 -18.43
CA LEU A 118 6.49 17.88 -17.78
C LEU A 118 5.69 16.57 -17.72
N GLY A 119 4.37 16.64 -17.89
CA GLY A 119 3.45 15.51 -17.83
C GLY A 119 3.07 15.12 -16.40
N SER A 120 2.51 13.91 -16.27
CA SER A 120 2.01 13.38 -15.01
C SER A 120 2.98 12.43 -14.30
N ASP A 121 4.01 11.94 -15.00
CA ASP A 121 4.94 10.93 -14.50
C ASP A 121 6.14 11.54 -13.75
N PRO A 122 6.24 11.37 -12.42
CA PRO A 122 7.28 12.02 -11.62
C PRO A 122 8.70 11.59 -11.99
N GLN A 123 8.87 10.34 -12.40
CA GLN A 123 10.17 9.79 -12.82
C GLN A 123 10.69 10.40 -14.12
N LYS A 124 9.81 10.98 -14.94
CA LYS A 124 10.15 11.57 -16.23
C LYS A 124 10.28 13.08 -16.18
N PHE A 125 9.97 13.72 -15.04
CA PHE A 125 10.07 15.17 -14.89
C PHE A 125 11.47 15.69 -15.18
N ASP A 126 12.52 15.04 -14.69
CA ASP A 126 13.89 15.49 -14.94
C ASP A 126 14.30 15.37 -16.41
N ASP A 127 13.97 14.25 -17.07
CA ASP A 127 14.29 14.03 -18.49
C ASP A 127 13.52 15.00 -19.40
N ASN A 128 12.22 15.18 -19.12
CA ASN A 128 11.35 16.08 -19.87
C ASN A 128 11.75 17.54 -19.63
N ALA A 129 12.08 17.92 -18.40
CA ALA A 129 12.58 19.25 -18.07
C ALA A 129 13.91 19.53 -18.77
N LYS A 130 14.83 18.56 -18.79
CA LYS A 130 16.09 18.70 -19.53
C LYS A 130 15.83 18.96 -21.02
N ARG A 131 14.95 18.17 -21.65
CA ARG A 131 14.60 18.32 -23.07
C ARG A 131 13.96 19.68 -23.35
N LEU A 132 13.08 20.16 -22.48
CA LEU A 132 12.44 21.48 -22.61
C LEU A 132 13.44 22.62 -22.44
N GLY A 133 14.33 22.54 -21.44
CA GLY A 133 15.39 23.53 -21.24
C GLY A 133 16.35 23.61 -22.44
N GLU A 134 16.72 22.47 -23.03
CA GLU A 134 17.53 22.41 -24.25
C GLU A 134 16.82 23.04 -25.46
N LEU A 135 15.52 22.76 -25.63
CA LEU A 135 14.71 23.34 -26.71
C LEU A 135 14.58 24.87 -26.53
N GLN A 136 14.30 25.33 -25.31
CA GLN A 136 14.22 26.75 -24.99
C GLN A 136 15.57 27.45 -25.24
N ALA A 137 16.69 26.82 -24.88
CA ALA A 137 18.02 27.34 -25.17
C ALA A 137 18.31 27.38 -26.68
N GLN A 138 17.88 26.38 -27.46
CA GLN A 138 17.98 26.41 -28.92
C GLN A 138 17.07 27.47 -29.54
N ALA A 139 15.86 27.63 -29.03
CA ALA A 139 14.92 28.67 -29.46
C ALA A 139 15.48 30.06 -29.17
N ALA A 140 16.06 30.29 -27.99
CA ALA A 140 16.73 31.54 -27.64
C ALA A 140 17.92 31.85 -28.56
N LYS A 141 18.69 30.83 -28.97
CA LYS A 141 19.77 30.99 -29.96
C LYS A 141 19.25 31.36 -31.35
N ARG A 142 18.09 30.83 -31.76
CA ARG A 142 17.46 31.14 -33.05
C ARG A 142 16.70 32.47 -33.05
N ALA A 143 16.18 32.87 -31.89
CA ALA A 143 15.49 34.13 -31.66
C ALA A 143 16.45 35.26 -31.28
N ALA A 144 17.78 35.06 -31.39
CA ALA A 144 18.72 36.15 -31.35
C ALA A 144 18.28 37.22 -32.37
N PRO A 145 18.24 38.51 -31.99
CA PRO A 145 17.82 39.56 -32.90
C PRO A 145 18.65 39.45 -34.18
N PRO A 146 18.04 39.55 -35.38
CA PRO A 146 18.78 39.53 -36.63
C PRO A 146 19.94 40.51 -36.52
N SER A 147 21.18 40.02 -36.61
CA SER A 147 22.34 40.89 -36.55
C SER A 147 22.32 41.75 -37.80
N ASP A 148 22.20 43.07 -37.63
CA ASP A 148 22.22 44.07 -38.72
C ASP A 148 23.64 44.27 -39.30
N TYR A 149 24.58 43.40 -38.91
CA TYR A 149 25.92 43.36 -39.47
C TYR A 149 25.92 42.44 -40.70
N PRO A 150 26.36 42.94 -41.86
CA PRO A 150 26.55 42.09 -43.02
C PRO A 150 27.55 40.99 -42.67
N VAL A 151 27.18 39.74 -42.95
CA VAL A 151 28.11 38.61 -42.84
C VAL A 151 29.15 38.79 -43.95
N ASP A 152 30.35 39.27 -43.59
CA ASP A 152 31.45 39.61 -44.52
C ASP A 152 31.91 38.43 -45.40
N GLU A 153 31.49 37.20 -45.05
CA GLU A 153 31.79 35.98 -45.80
C GLU A 153 30.70 35.59 -46.82
N MET A 154 29.54 36.25 -46.82
CA MET A 154 28.51 36.05 -47.85
C MET A 154 28.80 36.90 -49.08
N LYS A 155 29.76 36.47 -49.91
CA LYS A 155 29.87 36.96 -51.28
C LYS A 155 28.56 36.64 -52.03
N PRO A 156 27.87 37.62 -52.64
CA PRO A 156 26.73 37.33 -53.48
C PRO A 156 27.19 36.41 -54.63
N GLY A 157 26.67 35.19 -54.67
CA GLY A 157 27.07 34.14 -55.62
C GLY A 157 27.89 32.98 -55.03
N ALA A 158 28.20 32.98 -53.72
CA ALA A 158 28.89 31.89 -53.02
C ALA A 158 27.92 30.95 -52.28
N SER A 159 26.77 30.61 -52.88
CA SER A 159 26.10 29.38 -52.46
C SER A 159 27.07 28.25 -52.76
N SER A 160 27.54 27.53 -51.74
CA SER A 160 28.04 26.18 -51.93
C SER A 160 27.05 25.49 -52.86
N LYS A 161 27.52 24.98 -54.01
CA LYS A 161 26.72 24.06 -54.82
C LYS A 161 26.38 22.91 -53.87
N GLU A 162 25.23 22.98 -53.24
CA GLU A 162 24.55 21.80 -52.72
C GLU A 162 24.50 20.86 -53.91
N ASP A 163 25.07 19.66 -53.74
CA ASP A 163 25.04 18.61 -54.74
C ASP A 163 23.63 18.56 -55.32
N ALA A 164 23.50 19.02 -56.57
CA ALA A 164 22.21 18.97 -57.25
C ALA A 164 21.72 17.53 -57.12
N PRO A 165 20.48 17.29 -56.66
CA PRO A 165 20.00 15.92 -56.53
C PRO A 165 20.20 15.24 -57.88
N ASP A 166 20.92 14.13 -57.86
CA ASP A 166 21.14 13.34 -59.06
C ASP A 166 19.77 12.89 -59.55
N ASN A 167 19.28 13.55 -60.61
CA ASN A 167 18.03 13.18 -61.27
C ASN A 167 18.27 12.05 -62.27
N SER A 168 19.45 11.42 -62.26
CA SER A 168 19.70 10.19 -62.97
C SER A 168 18.93 9.06 -62.30
N PHE A 169 18.15 8.33 -63.10
CA PHE A 169 17.43 7.17 -62.63
C PHE A 169 18.42 6.10 -62.13
N PRO A 170 18.12 5.36 -61.04
CA PRO A 170 18.98 4.27 -60.59
C PRO A 170 19.13 3.21 -61.69
N ASP A 171 20.36 2.73 -61.95
CA ASP A 171 20.66 1.68 -62.93
C ASP A 171 19.87 0.36 -62.70
N ALA A 172 19.33 0.18 -61.50
CA ALA A 172 18.50 -0.98 -61.14
C ALA A 172 17.05 -0.89 -61.67
N TRP A 173 16.66 0.20 -62.32
CA TRP A 173 15.33 0.31 -62.91
C TRP A 173 15.27 -0.34 -64.29
N PRO A 174 14.31 -1.28 -64.51
CA PRO A 174 14.12 -1.88 -65.81
C PRO A 174 13.58 -0.83 -66.79
N VAL A 175 14.46 -0.23 -67.60
CA VAL A 175 14.06 0.63 -68.72
C VAL A 175 13.44 -0.25 -69.80
N HIS A 176 12.15 -0.52 -69.70
CA HIS A 176 11.38 -1.24 -70.71
C HIS A 176 10.87 -0.25 -71.75
N GLY A 177 11.76 0.18 -72.63
CA GLY A 177 11.41 1.01 -73.78
C GLY A 177 12.42 0.81 -74.90
N LYS A 178 11.99 0.23 -76.02
CA LYS A 178 12.75 0.30 -77.26
C LYS A 178 12.76 1.76 -77.71
N PHE A 179 13.88 2.45 -77.53
CA PHE A 179 14.13 3.68 -78.26
C PHE A 179 14.30 3.28 -79.73
N VAL A 180 13.29 3.62 -80.54
CA VAL A 180 13.30 3.56 -82.02
C VAL A 180 13.75 4.90 -82.56
#